data_AF-A0A6G0MBJ4-F1
#
_entry.id   AF-A0A6G0MBJ4-F1
#
_cell.length_a   1.000
_cell.length_b   1.000
_cell.length_c   1.000
_cell.angle_alpha   90.00
_cell.angle_beta   90.00
_cell.angle_gamma   90.00
#
_symmetry.space_group_name_H-M   'P 1'
#
loop_
_entity.id
_entity.type
_entity.pdbx_description
1 polymer ?
#
loop_
_entity_poly.entity_id
_entity_poly.type
_entity_poly.pdbx_seq_one_letter_code
_entity_poly.pdbx_strand_id
1 'polypeptide(L)'
;MLEYFESIPGTEQIRPQYNPATYMLEVIGAGIGRDVKDYSVEYKNSELYQSNRERTLQLAEVSEDFVRHSSLNYNPIATGFWNQLGQLSKKQQLTYWRNPQYNFMRMFLFPLFAIIFGTTFYQLSAASVKKINSHIGLIYNSMDFIGVINLMTVLEVTCAERAVFYRERMSNYYGPLPYSLSLWFAEVPYLIVVIVLFVTIEYWLVGWSSSPGDYFFFMFVFYLYTSAWT
;
A
#
# COMPACT_ATOMS: atom_id res chain seq x y z
N MET A 1 11.84 -5.41 41.99
CA MET A 1 10.80 -4.41 41.60
C MET A 1 9.71 -4.32 42.67
N LEU A 2 9.07 -5.42 43.08
CA LEU A 2 8.17 -5.41 44.25
C LEU A 2 8.90 -4.92 45.52
N GLU A 3 10.07 -5.49 45.81
CA GLU A 3 10.95 -5.06 46.91
C GLU A 3 11.36 -3.58 46.82
N TYR A 4 11.45 -3.04 45.60
CA TYR A 4 11.79 -1.62 45.38
C TYR A 4 10.61 -0.71 45.70
N PHE A 5 9.38 -1.10 45.35
CA PHE A 5 8.19 -0.35 45.74
C PHE A 5 7.94 -0.45 47.24
N GLU A 6 8.15 -1.62 47.84
CA GLU A 6 8.02 -1.83 49.29
C GLU A 6 9.06 -1.05 50.12
N SER A 7 10.24 -0.79 49.56
CA SER A 7 11.27 0.01 50.24
C SER A 7 10.97 1.52 50.26
N ILE A 8 10.06 2.00 49.41
CA ILE A 8 9.68 3.42 49.35
C ILE A 8 8.64 3.70 50.46
N PRO A 9 8.94 4.59 51.42
CA PRO A 9 8.00 4.89 52.50
C PRO A 9 6.70 5.49 51.96
N GLY A 10 5.56 4.98 52.45
CA GLY A 10 4.23 5.42 52.04
C GLY A 10 3.60 4.62 50.90
N THR A 11 4.30 3.60 50.39
CA THR A 11 3.76 2.67 49.39
C THR A 11 2.97 1.55 50.09
N GLU A 12 1.73 1.26 49.66
CA GLU A 12 0.94 0.13 50.15
C GLU A 12 1.68 -1.18 49.80
N GLN A 13 1.76 -2.15 50.70
CA GLN A 13 2.41 -3.45 50.41
C GLN A 13 1.48 -4.34 49.58
N ILE A 14 2.08 -5.20 48.75
CA ILE A 14 1.31 -6.16 47.96
C ILE A 14 0.61 -7.19 48.86
N ARG A 15 -0.66 -7.49 48.56
CA ARG A 15 -1.41 -8.50 49.30
C ARG A 15 -1.01 -9.92 48.86
N PRO A 16 -1.04 -10.91 49.76
CA PRO A 16 -0.80 -12.30 49.38
C PRO A 16 -1.76 -12.73 48.26
N GLN A 17 -1.24 -13.44 47.25
CA GLN A 17 -1.99 -13.92 46.08
C GLN A 17 -2.55 -12.82 45.16
N TYR A 18 -2.10 -11.56 45.32
CA TYR A 18 -2.49 -10.49 44.41
C TYR A 18 -1.58 -10.44 43.18
N ASN A 19 -2.13 -10.03 42.03
CA ASN A 19 -1.36 -9.93 40.79
C ASN A 19 -0.33 -8.78 40.90
N PRO A 20 0.98 -9.08 40.82
CA PRO A 20 2.03 -8.06 40.90
C PRO A 20 1.92 -6.94 39.87
N ALA A 21 1.49 -7.27 38.63
CA ALA A 21 1.35 -6.28 37.57
C ALA A 21 0.20 -5.30 37.85
N THR A 22 -0.91 -5.80 38.40
CA THR A 22 -2.07 -4.98 38.80
C THR A 22 -1.69 -4.08 39.98
N TYR A 23 -1.04 -4.63 41.00
CA TYR A 23 -0.53 -3.87 42.14
C TYR A 23 0.38 -2.71 41.71
N MET A 24 1.31 -2.95 40.79
CA MET A 24 2.20 -1.89 40.31
C MET A 24 1.44 -0.75 39.62
N LEU A 25 0.43 -1.04 38.81
CA LEU A 25 -0.39 -0.03 38.13
C LEU A 25 -1.20 0.81 39.13
N GLU A 26 -1.71 0.19 40.19
CA GLU A 26 -2.43 0.87 41.26
C GLU A 26 -1.50 1.77 42.09
N VAL A 27 -0.31 1.26 42.43
CA VAL A 27 0.71 1.99 43.20
C VAL A 27 1.16 3.24 42.48
N ILE A 28 1.43 3.17 41.16
CA ILE A 28 1.86 4.33 40.37
C ILE A 28 0.71 5.25 39.95
N GLY A 29 -0.53 4.96 40.36
CA GLY A 29 -1.70 5.81 40.10
C GLY A 29 -2.22 5.76 38.66
N ALA A 30 -1.91 4.71 37.89
CA ALA A 30 -2.41 4.58 36.53
C ALA A 30 -3.96 4.41 36.55
N GLY A 31 -4.68 5.48 36.20
CA GLY A 31 -6.14 5.46 36.04
C GLY A 31 -6.96 5.66 37.33
N ILE A 32 -6.32 5.94 38.47
CA ILE A 32 -7.02 6.20 39.75
C ILE A 32 -6.47 7.52 40.29
N GLY A 33 -7.25 8.60 40.24
CA GLY A 33 -6.87 9.95 40.65
C GLY A 33 -6.67 10.14 42.15
N ARG A 34 -5.86 9.27 42.77
CA ARG A 34 -5.37 9.44 44.13
C ARG A 34 -4.24 10.48 44.14
N ASP A 35 -4.02 11.12 45.27
CA ASP A 35 -2.85 11.96 45.53
C ASP A 35 -1.65 11.02 45.69
N VAL A 36 -1.14 10.53 44.56
CA VAL A 36 -0.11 9.49 44.50
C VAL A 36 1.25 10.16 44.61
N LYS A 37 2.11 9.61 45.48
CA LYS A 37 3.51 9.99 45.60
C LYS A 37 4.18 9.98 44.22
N ASP A 38 5.01 10.99 43.92
CA ASP A 38 5.69 11.04 42.63
C ASP A 38 6.84 10.03 42.56
N TYR A 39 6.52 8.80 42.15
CA TYR A 39 7.48 7.72 41.99
C TYR A 39 8.55 8.02 40.92
N SER A 40 8.34 9.01 40.04
CA SER A 40 9.38 9.43 39.09
C SER A 40 10.54 10.14 39.80
N VAL A 41 10.24 10.93 40.84
CA VAL A 41 11.24 11.61 41.67
C VAL A 41 11.92 10.61 42.60
N GLU A 42 11.15 9.72 43.23
CA GLU A 42 11.70 8.66 44.09
C GLU A 42 12.65 7.74 43.31
N TYR A 43 12.31 7.39 42.06
CA TYR A 43 13.21 6.61 41.21
C TYR A 43 14.48 7.38 40.87
N LYS A 44 14.40 8.64 40.43
CA LYS A 44 15.59 9.45 40.12
C LYS A 44 16.57 9.59 41.30
N ASN A 45 16.05 9.61 42.52
CA ASN A 45 16.88 9.74 43.73
C ASN A 45 17.38 8.40 44.28
N SER A 46 16.91 7.28 43.75
CA SER A 46 17.25 5.94 44.26
C SER A 46 18.62 5.44 43.79
N GLU A 47 19.23 4.56 44.60
CA GLU A 47 20.44 3.81 44.23
C GLU A 47 20.22 2.93 42.98
N LEU A 48 19.01 2.41 42.80
CA LEU A 48 18.64 1.59 41.65
C LEU A 48 18.76 2.38 40.33
N TYR A 49 18.34 3.64 40.32
CA TYR A 49 18.52 4.52 39.16
C TYR A 49 20.00 4.80 38.89
N GLN A 50 20.80 5.05 39.93
CA GLN A 50 22.23 5.29 39.78
C GLN A 50 22.93 4.07 39.15
N SER A 51 22.67 2.87 39.66
CA SER A 51 23.21 1.62 39.11
C SER A 51 22.76 1.36 37.67
N ASN A 52 21.47 1.56 37.35
CA ASN A 52 20.96 1.41 35.99
C ASN A 52 21.57 2.44 35.02
N ARG A 53 21.77 3.68 35.49
CA ARG A 53 22.39 4.75 34.71
C ARG A 53 23.86 4.43 34.42
N GLU A 54 24.61 4.02 35.43
CA GLU A 54 26.01 3.62 35.27
C GLU A 54 26.15 2.46 34.28
N ARG A 55 25.31 1.43 34.43
CA ARG A 55 25.26 0.29 33.48
C ARG A 55 24.91 0.74 32.06
N THR A 56 23.97 1.68 31.91
CA THR A 56 23.60 2.22 30.59
C THR A 56 24.77 2.97 29.96
N LEU A 57 25.51 3.76 30.73
CA LEU A 57 26.70 4.48 30.25
C LEU A 57 27.80 3.50 29.84
N GLN A 58 28.06 2.46 30.63
CA GLN A 58 29.00 1.38 30.29
C GLN A 58 28.61 0.67 28.98
N LEU A 59 27.31 0.41 28.77
CA LEU A 59 26.81 -0.20 27.52
C LEU A 59 26.82 0.76 26.32
N ALA A 60 26.84 2.08 26.58
CA ALA A 60 26.92 3.10 25.54
C ALA A 60 28.37 3.39 25.12
N GLU A 61 29.36 2.98 25.92
CA GLU A 61 30.78 3.05 25.53
C GLU A 61 31.04 2.12 24.35
N VAL A 62 31.69 2.65 23.32
CA VAL A 62 31.98 1.92 22.09
C VAL A 62 33.11 0.92 22.34
N SER A 63 32.76 -0.35 22.53
CA SER A 63 33.69 -1.48 22.57
C SER A 63 33.96 -2.03 21.15
N GLU A 64 35.15 -2.59 20.91
CA GLU A 64 35.46 -3.29 19.65
C GLU A 64 34.46 -4.43 19.36
N ASP A 65 33.98 -5.13 20.39
CA ASP A 65 32.93 -6.15 20.26
C ASP A 65 31.56 -5.54 19.94
N PHE A 66 31.30 -4.31 20.40
CA PHE A 66 30.08 -3.56 20.08
C PHE A 66 30.07 -3.11 18.60
N VAL A 67 31.24 -2.74 18.06
CA VAL A 67 31.40 -2.46 16.62
C VAL A 67 31.15 -3.72 15.78
N ARG A 68 31.58 -4.90 16.26
CA ARG A 68 31.37 -6.19 15.59
C ARG A 68 29.89 -6.60 15.48
N HIS A 69 29.06 -6.19 16.43
CA HIS A 69 27.60 -6.41 16.43
C HIS A 69 26.80 -5.15 16.09
N SER A 70 27.47 -4.10 15.63
CA SER A 70 26.85 -2.81 15.41
C SER A 70 25.84 -2.87 14.27
N SER A 71 24.58 -2.58 14.59
CA SER A 71 23.52 -2.33 13.60
C SER A 71 23.67 -0.97 12.89
N LEU A 72 24.80 -0.27 13.04
CA LEU A 72 25.02 1.03 12.36
C LEU A 72 25.16 0.89 10.84
N ASN A 73 25.54 -0.29 10.34
CA ASN A 73 25.44 -0.69 8.93
C ASN A 73 24.30 -1.71 8.73
N TYR A 74 23.14 -1.45 9.33
CA TYR A 74 21.96 -2.29 9.14
C TYR A 74 21.30 -1.95 7.81
N ASN A 75 21.42 -2.85 6.83
CA ASN A 75 20.46 -2.91 5.74
C ASN A 75 19.16 -3.47 6.32
N PRO A 76 18.10 -2.66 6.46
CA PRO A 76 16.95 -3.08 7.22
C PRO A 76 16.18 -4.24 6.57
N ILE A 77 16.32 -4.38 5.25
CA ILE A 77 15.67 -5.43 4.49
C ILE A 77 16.69 -6.53 4.19
N ALA A 78 16.36 -7.77 4.56
CA ALA A 78 17.26 -8.91 4.46
C ALA A 78 17.53 -9.40 3.03
N THR A 79 16.70 -9.03 2.04
CA THR A 79 16.77 -9.58 0.68
C THR A 79 16.98 -8.50 -0.38
N GLY A 80 17.55 -8.88 -1.52
CA GLY A 80 17.76 -7.97 -2.66
C GLY A 80 16.46 -7.58 -3.38
N PHE A 81 16.53 -6.49 -4.14
CA PHE A 81 15.39 -5.90 -4.86
C PHE A 81 14.60 -6.90 -5.72
N TRP A 82 15.29 -7.73 -6.52
CA TRP A 82 14.64 -8.68 -7.42
C TRP A 82 13.88 -9.78 -6.69
N ASN A 83 14.39 -10.23 -5.53
CA ASN A 83 13.68 -11.19 -4.72
C ASN A 83 12.41 -10.57 -4.11
N GLN A 84 12.51 -9.33 -3.61
CA GLN A 84 11.35 -8.58 -3.12
C GLN A 84 10.30 -8.45 -4.23
N LEU A 85 10.70 -7.98 -5.41
CA LEU A 85 9.81 -7.80 -6.55
C LEU A 85 9.14 -9.13 -6.97
N GLY A 86 9.91 -10.22 -7.09
CA GLY A 86 9.37 -11.51 -7.49
C GLY A 86 8.32 -12.06 -6.51
N GLN A 87 8.60 -11.98 -5.20
CA GLN A 87 7.64 -12.44 -4.18
C GLN A 87 6.41 -11.53 -4.10
N LEU A 88 6.59 -10.22 -4.20
CA LEU A 88 5.50 -9.26 -4.20
C LEU A 88 4.61 -9.40 -5.43
N SER A 89 5.19 -9.56 -6.63
CA SER A 89 4.41 -9.79 -7.85
C SER A 89 3.59 -11.08 -7.75
N LYS A 90 4.17 -12.15 -7.17
CA LYS A 90 3.43 -13.39 -6.92
C LYS A 90 2.28 -13.19 -5.92
N LYS A 91 2.53 -12.49 -4.81
CA LYS A 91 1.50 -12.12 -3.83
C LYS A 91 0.36 -11.36 -4.52
N GLN A 92 0.71 -10.32 -5.28
CA GLN A 92 -0.26 -9.43 -5.92
C GLN A 92 -1.09 -10.14 -6.99
N GLN A 93 -0.45 -10.96 -7.82
CA GLN A 93 -1.15 -11.75 -8.83
C GLN A 93 -2.15 -12.72 -8.19
N LEU A 94 -1.79 -13.35 -7.07
CA LEU A 94 -2.69 -14.24 -6.32
C LEU A 94 -3.85 -13.47 -5.69
N THR A 95 -3.60 -12.28 -5.14
CA THR A 95 -4.66 -11.40 -4.61
C THR A 95 -5.65 -11.03 -5.71
N TYR A 96 -5.16 -10.62 -6.87
CA TYR A 96 -5.98 -10.23 -8.03
C TYR A 96 -6.79 -11.40 -8.58
N TRP A 97 -6.19 -12.58 -8.64
CA TRP A 97 -6.85 -13.80 -9.09
C TRP A 97 -7.94 -14.27 -8.11
N ARG A 98 -7.68 -14.19 -6.80
CA ARG A 98 -8.62 -14.62 -5.75
C ARG A 98 -9.73 -13.63 -5.48
N ASN A 99 -9.60 -12.38 -5.95
CA ASN A 99 -10.64 -11.36 -5.89
C ASN A 99 -11.21 -11.10 -7.30
N PRO A 100 -12.01 -12.03 -7.86
CA PRO A 100 -12.48 -11.93 -9.24
C PRO A 100 -13.48 -10.79 -9.45
N GLN A 101 -14.16 -10.33 -8.40
CA GLN A 101 -15.17 -9.27 -8.50
C GLN A 101 -14.60 -7.98 -9.10
N TYR A 102 -13.35 -7.66 -8.78
CA TYR A 102 -12.62 -6.52 -9.30
C TYR A 102 -12.40 -6.59 -10.82
N ASN A 103 -11.77 -7.66 -11.31
CA ASN A 103 -11.40 -7.80 -12.73
C ASN A 103 -12.59 -8.17 -13.61
N PHE A 104 -13.54 -8.95 -13.10
CA PHE A 104 -14.73 -9.39 -13.84
C PHE A 104 -15.64 -8.21 -14.23
N MET A 105 -15.83 -7.25 -13.32
CA MET A 105 -16.62 -6.05 -13.62
C MET A 105 -16.04 -5.25 -14.79
N ARG A 106 -14.72 -5.09 -14.84
CA ARG A 106 -14.04 -4.39 -15.95
C ARG A 106 -14.18 -5.14 -17.27
N MET A 107 -13.98 -6.46 -17.25
CA MET A 107 -14.14 -7.32 -18.43
C MET A 107 -15.55 -7.29 -19.00
N PHE A 108 -16.57 -7.01 -18.19
CA PHE A 108 -17.96 -6.90 -18.63
C PHE A 108 -18.34 -5.47 -19.05
N LEU A 109 -17.99 -4.46 -18.24
CA LEU A 109 -18.41 -3.08 -18.45
C LEU A 109 -17.72 -2.42 -19.64
N PHE A 110 -16.44 -2.73 -19.90
CA PHE A 110 -15.71 -2.08 -20.98
C PHE A 110 -16.27 -2.46 -22.37
N PRO A 111 -16.50 -3.73 -22.69
CA PRO A 111 -17.20 -4.10 -23.93
C PRO A 111 -18.58 -3.44 -24.04
N LEU A 112 -19.33 -3.34 -22.94
CA LEU A 112 -20.65 -2.70 -22.92
C LEU A 112 -20.54 -1.22 -23.31
N PHE A 113 -19.59 -0.49 -22.73
CA PHE A 113 -19.33 0.91 -23.09
C PHE A 113 -18.82 1.06 -24.52
N ALA A 114 -17.96 0.15 -24.99
CA ALA A 114 -17.51 0.14 -26.39
C ALA A 114 -18.68 -0.03 -27.36
N ILE A 115 -19.67 -0.86 -27.04
CA ILE A 115 -20.89 -1.00 -27.84
C ILE A 115 -21.70 0.29 -27.81
N ILE A 116 -21.90 0.91 -26.64
CA ILE A 116 -22.68 2.15 -26.52
C ILE A 116 -22.03 3.28 -27.33
N PHE A 117 -20.73 3.52 -27.14
CA PHE A 117 -20.01 4.55 -27.88
C PHE A 117 -19.92 4.23 -29.38
N GLY A 118 -19.55 3.00 -29.73
CA GLY A 118 -19.43 2.55 -31.11
C GLY A 118 -20.75 2.61 -31.89
N THR A 119 -21.88 2.28 -31.26
CA THR A 119 -23.20 2.37 -31.90
C THR A 119 -23.72 3.81 -32.02
N THR A 120 -23.41 4.67 -31.05
CA THR A 120 -23.76 6.10 -31.10
C THR A 120 -23.08 6.81 -32.27
N PHE A 121 -21.85 6.40 -32.60
CA PHE A 121 -21.07 6.95 -33.71
C PHE A 121 -20.86 5.94 -34.85
N TYR A 122 -21.85 5.09 -35.08
CA TYR A 122 -21.78 4.01 -36.07
C TYR A 122 -21.45 4.53 -37.48
N GLN A 123 -20.41 3.98 -38.10
CA GLN A 123 -19.93 4.33 -39.45
C GLN A 123 -19.86 5.85 -39.71
N LEU A 124 -19.18 6.57 -38.83
CA LEU A 124 -19.10 8.03 -38.90
C LEU A 124 -18.23 8.49 -40.09
N SER A 125 -18.86 9.04 -41.12
CA SER A 125 -18.17 9.58 -42.30
C SER A 125 -17.26 10.79 -41.97
N ALA A 126 -16.06 10.85 -42.55
CA ALA A 126 -15.10 11.96 -42.36
C ALA A 126 -15.25 13.13 -43.37
N ALA A 127 -16.39 13.25 -44.06
CA ALA A 127 -16.56 14.18 -45.19
C ALA A 127 -16.66 15.69 -44.83
N SER A 128 -16.78 16.04 -43.54
CA SER A 128 -16.96 17.43 -43.10
C SER A 128 -16.19 17.68 -41.81
N VAL A 129 -15.70 18.92 -41.64
CA VAL A 129 -15.02 19.38 -40.42
C VAL A 129 -15.84 19.08 -39.16
N LYS A 130 -17.17 19.22 -39.21
CA LYS A 130 -18.05 18.88 -38.07
C LYS A 130 -17.97 17.41 -37.69
N LYS A 131 -17.87 16.51 -38.67
CA LYS A 131 -17.76 15.06 -38.44
C LYS A 131 -16.36 14.67 -38.00
N ILE A 132 -15.32 15.32 -38.50
CA ILE A 132 -13.94 15.17 -38.00
C ILE A 132 -13.87 15.57 -36.52
N ASN A 133 -14.47 16.70 -36.14
CA ASN A 133 -14.57 17.09 -34.72
C ASN A 133 -15.33 16.07 -33.88
N SER A 134 -16.33 15.38 -34.46
CA SER A 134 -17.06 14.32 -33.77
C SER A 134 -16.19 13.07 -33.53
N HIS A 135 -15.31 12.70 -34.47
CA HIS A 135 -14.30 11.65 -34.28
C HIS A 135 -13.32 11.99 -33.16
N ILE A 136 -12.79 13.22 -33.15
CA ILE A 136 -11.86 13.68 -32.10
C ILE A 136 -12.56 13.68 -30.74
N GLY A 137 -13.80 14.17 -30.69
CA GLY A 137 -14.61 14.18 -29.47
C GLY A 137 -14.90 12.79 -28.94
N LEU A 138 -15.17 11.82 -29.82
CA LEU A 138 -15.34 10.42 -29.45
C LEU A 138 -14.07 9.83 -28.85
N ILE A 139 -12.92 9.96 -29.54
CA ILE A 139 -11.64 9.43 -29.06
C ILE A 139 -11.32 10.02 -27.68
N TYR A 140 -11.48 11.34 -27.51
CA TYR A 140 -11.27 12.00 -26.23
C TYR A 140 -12.20 11.47 -25.13
N ASN A 141 -13.51 11.38 -25.40
CA ASN A 141 -14.49 10.92 -24.42
C ASN A 141 -14.26 9.46 -24.02
N SER A 142 -14.03 8.58 -25.00
CA SER A 142 -13.75 7.17 -24.77
C SER A 142 -12.48 6.96 -23.96
N MET A 143 -11.40 7.67 -24.28
CA MET A 143 -10.16 7.60 -23.51
C MET A 143 -10.35 8.11 -22.08
N ASP A 144 -10.95 9.29 -21.89
CA ASP A 144 -11.17 9.89 -20.57
C ASP A 144 -12.08 9.02 -19.69
N PHE A 145 -13.21 8.55 -20.24
CA PHE A 145 -14.17 7.72 -19.52
C PHE A 145 -13.55 6.39 -19.08
N ILE A 146 -12.82 5.71 -19.97
CA ILE A 146 -12.14 4.46 -19.64
C ILE A 146 -10.98 4.69 -18.66
N GLY A 147 -10.21 5.77 -18.82
CA GLY A 147 -9.14 6.15 -17.91
C GLY A 147 -9.64 6.41 -16.48
N VAL A 148 -10.72 7.19 -16.34
CA VAL A 148 -11.33 7.50 -15.03
C VAL A 148 -11.89 6.25 -14.36
N ILE A 149 -12.59 5.39 -15.11
CA ILE A 149 -13.09 4.12 -14.55
C ILE A 149 -11.91 3.25 -14.08
N ASN A 150 -10.84 3.17 -14.87
CA ASN A 150 -9.66 2.40 -14.47
C ASN A 150 -9.03 2.96 -13.19
N LEU A 151 -8.85 4.28 -13.09
CA LEU A 151 -8.33 4.93 -11.87
C LEU A 151 -9.21 4.64 -10.65
N MET A 152 -10.53 4.80 -10.78
CA MET A 152 -11.47 4.55 -9.67
C MET A 152 -11.34 3.10 -9.17
N THR A 153 -11.20 2.15 -10.09
CA THR A 153 -11.04 0.74 -9.72
C THR A 153 -9.71 0.49 -8.99
N VAL A 154 -8.58 0.97 -9.52
CA VAL A 154 -7.25 0.77 -8.92
C VAL A 154 -7.15 1.43 -7.54
N LEU A 155 -7.81 2.57 -7.35
CA LEU A 155 -7.83 3.31 -6.09
C LEU A 155 -8.41 2.48 -4.94
N GLU A 156 -9.53 1.79 -5.17
CA GLU A 156 -10.17 0.95 -4.14
C GLU A 156 -9.24 -0.18 -3.66
N VAL A 157 -8.59 -0.86 -4.60
CA VAL A 157 -7.63 -1.94 -4.30
C VAL A 157 -6.42 -1.41 -3.54
N THR A 158 -5.88 -0.28 -3.99
CA THR A 158 -4.72 0.36 -3.33
C THR A 158 -5.06 0.81 -1.91
N CYS A 159 -6.25 1.36 -1.70
CA CYS A 159 -6.74 1.75 -0.37
C CYS A 159 -6.89 0.54 0.56
N ALA A 160 -7.38 -0.59 0.06
CA ALA A 160 -7.52 -1.81 0.85
C ALA A 160 -6.15 -2.39 1.29
N GLU A 161 -5.17 -2.41 0.40
CA GLU A 161 -3.82 -2.93 0.70
C GLU A 161 -2.95 -1.95 1.52
N ARG A 162 -3.31 -0.66 1.59
CA ARG A 162 -2.53 0.39 2.26
C ARG A 162 -2.15 0.03 3.69
N ALA A 163 -3.09 -0.47 4.49
CA ALA A 163 -2.82 -0.82 5.89
C ALA A 163 -1.82 -1.98 6.02
N VAL A 164 -1.92 -2.96 5.12
CA VAL A 164 -1.00 -4.11 5.05
C VAL A 164 0.39 -3.63 4.65
N PHE A 165 0.48 -2.76 3.65
CA PHE A 165 1.74 -2.16 3.22
C PHE A 165 2.46 -1.44 4.38
N TYR A 166 1.78 -0.58 5.14
CA TYR A 166 2.44 0.11 6.26
C TYR A 166 2.92 -0.87 7.32
N ARG A 167 2.12 -1.89 7.65
CA ARG A 167 2.53 -2.91 8.63
C ARG A 167 3.77 -3.68 8.16
N GLU A 168 3.77 -4.16 6.92
CA GLU A 168 4.88 -4.93 6.33
C GLU A 168 6.15 -4.06 6.17
N ARG A 169 5.97 -2.77 5.85
CA ARG A 169 7.06 -1.80 5.72
C ARG A 169 7.70 -1.45 7.06
N MET A 170 6.90 -1.25 8.11
CA MET A 170 7.41 -0.97 9.47
C MET A 170 8.18 -2.16 10.05
N SER A 171 7.87 -3.38 9.59
CA SER A 171 8.64 -4.59 9.90
C SER A 171 9.80 -4.87 8.93
N ASN A 172 10.14 -3.93 8.04
CA ASN A 172 11.25 -4.01 7.09
C ASN A 172 11.23 -5.22 6.14
N TYR A 173 10.05 -5.70 5.72
CA TYR A 173 9.95 -6.83 4.78
C TYR A 173 10.45 -6.46 3.37
N TYR A 174 10.11 -5.27 2.88
CA TYR A 174 10.43 -4.81 1.53
C TYR A 174 10.42 -3.28 1.41
N GLY A 175 10.95 -2.77 0.30
CA GLY A 175 10.96 -1.35 -0.05
C GLY A 175 9.68 -0.88 -0.77
N PRO A 176 9.42 0.44 -0.84
CA PRO A 176 8.26 0.97 -1.55
C PRO A 176 8.30 0.72 -3.06
N LEU A 177 9.48 0.82 -3.70
CA LEU A 177 9.63 0.62 -5.14
C LEU A 177 9.25 -0.79 -5.63
N PRO A 178 9.77 -1.90 -5.06
CA PRO A 178 9.37 -3.24 -5.50
C PRO A 178 7.88 -3.52 -5.22
N TYR A 179 7.28 -2.88 -4.21
CA TYR A 179 5.84 -2.93 -3.98
C TYR A 179 5.05 -2.23 -5.08
N SER A 180 5.36 -0.98 -5.42
CA SER A 180 4.68 -0.24 -6.50
C SER A 180 4.80 -0.94 -7.85
N LEU A 181 5.98 -1.49 -8.16
CA LEU A 181 6.18 -2.25 -9.39
C LEU A 181 5.37 -3.55 -9.40
N SER A 182 5.26 -4.24 -8.26
CA SER A 182 4.46 -5.47 -8.19
C SER A 182 2.96 -5.23 -8.44
N LEU A 183 2.44 -4.08 -8.01
CA LEU A 183 1.07 -3.64 -8.32
C LEU A 183 0.89 -3.42 -9.81
N TRP A 184 1.81 -2.68 -10.42
CA TRP A 184 1.78 -2.42 -11.86
C TRP A 184 1.86 -3.72 -12.67
N PHE A 185 2.77 -4.64 -12.34
CA PHE A 185 2.88 -5.93 -13.03
C PHE A 185 1.61 -6.79 -12.91
N ALA A 186 0.89 -6.72 -11.78
CA ALA A 186 -0.35 -7.44 -11.61
C ALA A 186 -1.49 -6.90 -12.49
N GLU A 187 -1.49 -5.60 -12.81
CA GLU A 187 -2.51 -4.95 -13.65
C GLU A 187 -2.29 -5.17 -15.16
N VAL A 188 -1.04 -5.26 -15.62
CA VAL A 188 -0.69 -5.36 -17.05
C VAL A 188 -1.50 -6.42 -17.81
N PRO A 189 -1.63 -7.69 -17.36
CA PRO A 189 -2.37 -8.71 -18.10
C PRO A 189 -3.86 -8.38 -18.25
N TYR A 190 -4.47 -7.82 -17.20
CA TYR A 190 -5.90 -7.49 -17.19
C TYR A 190 -6.17 -6.26 -18.07
N LEU A 191 -5.31 -5.25 -18.00
CA LEU A 191 -5.37 -4.07 -18.87
C LEU A 191 -5.33 -4.46 -20.34
N ILE A 192 -4.39 -5.33 -20.74
CA ILE A 192 -4.27 -5.78 -22.13
C ILE A 192 -5.59 -6.40 -22.61
N VAL A 193 -6.16 -7.34 -21.85
CA VAL A 193 -7.42 -8.02 -22.24
C VAL A 193 -8.55 -7.01 -22.39
N VAL A 194 -8.70 -6.13 -21.40
CA VAL A 194 -9.79 -5.15 -21.35
C VAL A 194 -9.68 -4.13 -22.49
N ILE A 195 -8.47 -3.66 -22.80
CA ILE A 195 -8.21 -2.72 -23.89
C ILE A 195 -8.44 -3.38 -25.24
N VAL A 196 -7.97 -4.61 -25.43
CA VAL A 196 -8.22 -5.36 -26.67
C VAL A 196 -9.72 -5.47 -26.92
N LEU A 197 -10.51 -5.83 -25.91
CA LEU A 197 -11.96 -5.94 -26.04
C LEU A 197 -12.61 -4.59 -26.39
N PHE A 198 -12.27 -3.52 -25.66
CA PHE A 198 -12.84 -2.20 -25.87
C PHE A 198 -12.49 -1.64 -27.26
N VAL A 199 -11.19 -1.58 -27.57
CA VAL A 199 -10.67 -1.00 -28.81
C VAL A 199 -11.15 -1.79 -30.02
N THR A 200 -11.14 -3.13 -29.97
CA THR A 200 -11.64 -3.94 -31.10
C THR A 200 -13.09 -3.58 -31.40
N ILE A 201 -13.96 -3.54 -30.39
CA ILE A 201 -15.39 -3.28 -30.60
C ILE A 201 -15.61 -1.86 -31.12
N GLU A 202 -15.04 -0.85 -30.47
CA GLU A 202 -15.24 0.55 -30.84
C GLU A 202 -14.68 0.84 -32.24
N TYR A 203 -13.44 0.42 -32.52
CA TYR A 203 -12.73 0.73 -33.77
C TYR A 203 -13.50 0.26 -35.01
N TRP A 204 -14.03 -0.97 -34.95
CA TRP A 204 -14.77 -1.54 -36.07
C TRP A 204 -16.22 -1.02 -36.16
N LEU A 205 -16.88 -0.67 -35.05
CA LEU A 205 -18.23 -0.09 -35.08
C LEU A 205 -18.24 1.34 -35.65
N VAL A 206 -17.25 2.16 -35.27
CA VAL A 206 -17.12 3.53 -35.78
C VAL A 206 -16.72 3.54 -37.26
N GLY A 207 -16.04 2.49 -37.72
CA GLY A 207 -15.62 2.33 -39.11
C GLY A 207 -14.35 3.13 -39.43
N TRP A 208 -13.35 3.08 -38.55
CA TRP A 208 -12.04 3.65 -38.81
C TRP A 208 -11.23 2.85 -39.85
N SER A 209 -9.99 3.28 -40.11
CA SER A 209 -9.11 2.75 -41.15
C SER A 209 -9.01 1.21 -41.13
N SER A 210 -9.12 0.56 -42.29
CA SER A 210 -8.95 -0.90 -42.38
C SER A 210 -7.48 -1.35 -42.33
N SER A 211 -6.53 -0.41 -42.24
CA SER A 211 -5.10 -0.70 -42.17
C SER A 211 -4.74 -1.33 -40.80
N PRO A 212 -4.10 -2.51 -40.78
CA PRO A 212 -3.67 -3.13 -39.54
C PRO A 212 -2.73 -2.24 -38.72
N GLY A 213 -1.86 -1.47 -39.38
CA GLY A 213 -0.91 -0.58 -38.71
C GLY A 213 -1.62 0.50 -37.88
N ASP A 214 -2.69 1.08 -38.42
CA ASP A 214 -3.45 2.14 -37.75
C ASP A 214 -4.22 1.58 -36.54
N TYR A 215 -4.75 0.36 -36.67
CA TYR A 215 -5.40 -0.36 -35.57
C TYR A 215 -4.44 -0.66 -34.42
N PHE A 216 -3.29 -1.27 -34.71
CA PHE A 216 -2.30 -1.59 -33.67
C PHE A 216 -1.72 -0.33 -33.04
N PHE A 217 -1.52 0.74 -33.81
CA PHE A 217 -1.08 2.03 -33.29
C PHE A 217 -2.12 2.63 -32.34
N PHE A 218 -3.40 2.65 -32.73
CA PHE A 218 -4.47 3.14 -31.88
C PHE A 218 -4.58 2.33 -30.58
N MET A 219 -4.54 1.00 -30.68
CA MET A 219 -4.56 0.11 -29.50
C MET A 219 -3.36 0.37 -28.58
N PHE A 220 -2.17 0.58 -29.13
CA PHE A 220 -0.96 0.89 -28.35
C PHE A 220 -1.07 2.23 -27.63
N VAL A 221 -1.53 3.29 -28.31
CA VAL A 221 -1.75 4.61 -27.70
C VAL A 221 -2.81 4.53 -26.61
N PHE A 222 -3.91 3.82 -26.85
CA PHE A 222 -4.97 3.62 -25.87
C PHE A 222 -4.47 2.85 -24.65
N TYR A 223 -3.61 1.84 -24.85
CA TYR A 223 -2.94 1.12 -23.77
C TYR A 223 -2.02 2.01 -22.95
N LEU A 224 -1.13 2.76 -23.60
CA LEU A 224 -0.21 3.66 -22.91
C LEU A 224 -0.97 4.68 -22.07
N TYR A 225 -2.01 5.29 -22.64
CA TYR A 225 -2.85 6.24 -21.93
C TYR A 225 -3.49 5.57 -20.71
N THR A 226 -4.24 4.47 -20.89
CA THR A 226 -4.94 3.79 -19.78
C THR A 226 -3.96 3.32 -18.70
N SER A 227 -2.77 2.83 -19.08
CA SER A 227 -1.74 2.39 -18.13
C SER A 227 -1.15 3.52 -17.29
N ALA A 228 -1.25 4.79 -17.73
CA ALA A 228 -0.83 5.94 -16.96
C ALA A 228 -1.84 6.31 -15.85
N TRP A 229 -3.07 5.79 -15.92
CA TRP A 229 -4.12 5.94 -14.91
C TRP A 229 -4.14 4.80 -13.88
N THR A 230 -3.15 3.88 -13.95
CA THR A 230 -2.93 2.76 -13.03
C THR A 230 -1.79 3.06 -12.07
#